data_AF-A0A543J3C9-F1
#
_entry.id   AF-A0A543J3C9-F1
#
_cell.length_a   1.000
_cell.length_b   1.000
_cell.length_c   1.000
_cell.angle_alpha   90.00
_cell.angle_beta   90.00
_cell.angle_gamma   90.00
#
_symmetry.space_group_name_H-M   'P 1'
#
loop_
_entity.id
_entity.type
_entity.pdbx_description
1 polymer ?
#
loop_
_entity_poly.entity_id
_entity_poly.type
_entity_poly.pdbx_seq_one_letter_code
_entity_poly.pdbx_strand_id
1 'polypeptide(L)'
;MLNATPRRDRTAARRAGLPAALRVGDVVEVRGAAEILATLDERGELDGLPFMPEMLRFCGQRLVVHKVAHKLCDTIERSGLRRMAGAVHLTGARCDGAAHGGCQTACSLYWKEEWLRRVDPGDALRNGAAPSPEEAAREEQARRRLEELLAANTRRPPGPDGEVRYRCQATELLRAAPERLPFRDLRQYVWDVRTGNAGVLATLRGILIGLFNRFQHLSTRVLPPWLRIKGGLRWGFVKGTAVGPTPTAHLGLRPGELVRVKPKEEILPTLNKDLLNRGLGFEEEMARYCGRVARVAARVERCIDERTGRMLRMKNPCIVLEGVVCAGVYNLNCPREFVPFWREIWLERVSEPGGAAANSAVTGTANGRANGAVTTNGTPNDTAGGPPRAAVPGRDRADAEDRRGDG
;
A
#
# COMPACT_ATOMS: atom_id res chain seq x y z
N MET A 1 9.31 -21.69 47.79
CA MET A 1 8.31 -20.62 47.97
C MET A 1 8.58 -19.56 46.92
N LEU A 2 7.89 -19.59 45.78
CA LEU A 2 8.02 -18.64 44.68
C LEU A 2 6.65 -17.97 44.50
N ASN A 3 6.53 -16.72 44.92
CA ASN A 3 5.32 -15.92 44.74
C ASN A 3 5.26 -15.42 43.28
N ALA A 4 4.40 -16.05 42.47
CA ALA A 4 4.02 -15.54 41.16
C ALA A 4 2.93 -14.47 41.34
N THR A 5 3.24 -13.24 40.99
CA THR A 5 2.26 -12.14 40.94
C THR A 5 1.32 -12.36 39.74
N PRO A 6 -0.01 -12.32 39.91
CA PRO A 6 -0.92 -12.56 38.80
C PRO A 6 -0.91 -11.40 37.80
N ARG A 7 -0.70 -11.72 36.51
CA ARG A 7 -0.93 -10.81 35.38
C ARG A 7 -2.39 -10.33 35.42
N ARG A 8 -2.60 -9.05 35.72
CA ARG A 8 -3.92 -8.42 35.63
C ARG A 8 -4.40 -8.48 34.18
N ASP A 9 -5.52 -9.17 33.98
CA ASP A 9 -6.29 -9.21 32.76
C ASP A 9 -6.77 -7.78 32.40
N ARG A 10 -6.04 -7.11 31.50
CA ARG A 10 -6.29 -5.73 31.05
C ARG A 10 -7.58 -5.59 30.24
N THR A 11 -8.26 -6.69 29.93
CA THR A 11 -9.46 -6.70 29.08
C THR A 11 -10.70 -6.19 29.81
N ALA A 12 -10.79 -6.38 31.13
CA ALA A 12 -11.97 -6.01 31.93
C ALA A 12 -12.05 -4.50 32.27
N ALA A 13 -10.92 -3.79 32.33
CA ALA A 13 -10.89 -2.37 32.67
C ALA A 13 -11.36 -1.44 31.52
N ARG A 14 -11.60 -1.97 30.31
CA ARG A 14 -12.02 -1.21 29.12
C ARG A 14 -13.49 -0.79 29.10
N ARG A 15 -14.30 -1.05 30.13
CA ARG A 15 -15.77 -0.81 30.09
C ARG A 15 -16.28 0.46 30.77
N ALA A 16 -15.44 1.24 31.44
CA ALA A 16 -15.85 2.52 32.01
C ALA A 16 -15.35 3.68 31.13
N GLY A 17 -16.23 4.26 30.32
CA GLY A 17 -16.02 5.57 29.70
C GLY A 17 -15.15 5.65 28.44
N LEU A 18 -15.10 4.60 27.59
CA LEU A 18 -14.44 4.73 26.29
C LEU A 18 -15.13 5.85 25.48
N PRO A 19 -14.38 6.86 24.99
CA PRO A 19 -14.88 7.77 23.98
C PRO A 19 -15.44 6.97 22.79
N ALA A 20 -16.41 7.54 22.06
CA ALA A 20 -16.91 6.92 20.82
C ALA A 20 -15.73 6.49 19.91
N ALA A 21 -15.89 5.45 19.10
CA ALA A 21 -14.84 5.00 18.15
C ALA A 21 -14.59 6.04 17.04
N LEU A 22 -13.36 6.16 16.52
CA LEU A 22 -13.02 7.14 15.47
C LEU A 22 -13.81 6.87 14.19
N ARG A 23 -14.15 7.94 13.48
CA ARG A 23 -14.84 7.89 12.19
C ARG A 23 -14.08 8.72 11.16
N VAL A 24 -14.35 8.41 9.89
CA VAL A 24 -13.89 9.24 8.77
C VAL A 24 -14.39 10.66 8.96
N GLY A 25 -13.48 11.63 8.85
CA GLY A 25 -13.74 13.05 9.05
C GLY A 25 -13.45 13.57 10.46
N ASP A 26 -13.25 12.70 11.46
CA ASP A 26 -12.86 13.14 12.80
C ASP A 26 -11.50 13.86 12.74
N VAL A 27 -11.38 14.99 13.45
CA VAL A 27 -10.10 15.69 13.63
C VAL A 27 -9.40 15.13 14.85
N VAL A 28 -8.13 14.78 14.68
CA VAL A 28 -7.29 14.23 15.73
C VAL A 28 -5.96 14.97 15.77
N GLU A 29 -5.37 15.05 16.95
CA GLU A 29 -4.00 15.52 17.17
C GLU A 29 -3.13 14.29 17.42
N VAL A 30 -2.02 14.18 16.70
CA VAL A 30 -1.03 13.14 17.01
C VAL A 30 -0.40 13.50 18.34
N ARG A 31 -0.35 12.55 19.27
CA ARG A 31 0.21 12.75 20.60
C ARG A 31 1.68 13.18 20.57
N GLY A 32 2.14 13.73 21.68
CA GLY A 32 3.56 14.04 21.88
C GLY A 32 4.44 12.80 21.90
N ALA A 33 5.74 12.99 21.71
CA ALA A 33 6.76 11.94 21.82
C ALA A 33 6.74 11.27 23.20
N ALA A 34 6.56 12.01 24.29
CA ALA A 34 6.50 11.41 25.63
C ALA A 34 5.30 10.47 25.80
N GLU A 35 4.14 10.88 25.30
CA GLU A 35 2.93 10.07 25.35
C GLU A 35 3.03 8.83 24.45
N ILE A 36 3.54 8.99 23.23
CA ILE A 36 3.74 7.88 22.30
C ILE A 36 4.74 6.89 22.88
N LEU A 37 5.89 7.35 23.35
CA LEU A 37 6.92 6.50 23.95
C LEU A 37 6.37 5.65 25.11
N ALA A 38 5.45 6.21 25.91
CA ALA A 38 4.81 5.49 27.01
C ALA A 38 3.88 4.34 26.55
N THR A 39 3.48 4.31 25.27
CA THR A 39 2.64 3.24 24.70
C THR A 39 3.44 2.11 24.07
N LEU A 40 4.72 2.33 23.75
CA LEU A 40 5.52 1.40 22.95
C LEU A 40 6.23 0.36 23.83
N ASP A 41 6.41 -0.82 23.28
CA ASP A 41 7.29 -1.85 23.84
C ASP A 41 8.78 -1.59 23.49
N GLU A 42 9.66 -2.48 23.93
CA GLU A 42 11.11 -2.41 23.65
C GLU A 42 11.49 -2.48 22.16
N ARG A 43 10.53 -2.85 21.31
CA ARG A 43 10.68 -2.91 19.85
C ARG A 43 10.18 -1.64 19.16
N GLY A 44 9.65 -0.67 19.92
CA GLY A 44 9.00 0.51 19.37
C GLY A 44 7.64 0.22 18.76
N GLU A 45 6.93 -0.81 19.27
CA GLU A 45 5.67 -1.30 18.70
C GLU A 45 4.51 -1.16 19.71
N LEU A 46 3.29 -1.03 19.18
CA LEU A 46 2.03 -1.21 19.93
C LEU A 46 1.18 -2.24 19.19
N ASP A 47 0.78 -3.31 19.89
CA ASP A 47 0.12 -4.49 19.31
C ASP A 47 0.86 -5.06 18.09
N GLY A 48 2.21 -5.04 18.10
CA GLY A 48 3.04 -5.51 16.98
C GLY A 48 3.09 -4.58 15.78
N LEU A 49 2.44 -3.40 15.82
CA LEU A 49 2.56 -2.36 14.80
C LEU A 49 3.68 -1.37 15.20
N PRO A 50 4.76 -1.23 14.40
CA PRO A 50 5.82 -0.29 14.72
C PRO A 50 5.35 1.16 14.55
N PHE A 51 5.71 2.00 15.53
CA PHE A 51 5.76 3.45 15.35
C PHE A 51 7.11 3.78 14.69
N MET A 52 7.10 4.32 13.48
CA MET A 52 8.34 4.46 12.69
C MET A 52 8.95 5.86 12.82
N PRO A 53 10.26 6.06 12.60
CA PRO A 53 10.87 7.39 12.63
C PRO A 53 10.17 8.41 11.73
N GLU A 54 9.68 7.99 10.55
CA GLU A 54 8.90 8.83 9.63
C GLU A 54 7.60 9.38 10.23
N MET A 55 7.11 8.79 11.31
CA MET A 55 5.89 9.21 12.01
C MET A 55 6.14 10.36 12.99
N LEU A 56 7.37 10.56 13.47
CA LEU A 56 7.72 11.59 14.45
C LEU A 56 7.42 13.01 13.99
N ARG A 57 7.57 13.26 12.68
CA ARG A 57 7.31 14.58 12.08
C ARG A 57 5.86 15.03 12.25
N PHE A 58 4.94 14.11 12.53
CA PHE A 58 3.53 14.41 12.73
C PHE A 58 3.16 14.62 14.20
N CYS A 59 4.04 14.34 15.17
CA CYS A 59 3.75 14.55 16.60
C CYS A 59 3.31 16.01 16.86
N GLY A 60 2.21 16.18 17.58
CA GLY A 60 1.58 17.47 17.86
C GLY A 60 0.76 18.06 16.70
N GLN A 61 0.78 17.47 15.50
CA GLN A 61 0.00 17.96 14.37
C GLN A 61 -1.44 17.51 14.45
N ARG A 62 -2.35 18.40 14.03
CA ARG A 62 -3.77 18.07 13.83
C ARG A 62 -4.00 17.59 12.40
N LEU A 63 -4.62 16.44 12.27
CA LEU A 63 -4.90 15.75 11.02
C LEU A 63 -6.33 15.23 11.01
N VAL A 64 -6.83 14.93 9.82
CA VAL A 64 -8.18 14.37 9.64
C VAL A 64 -8.07 12.85 9.47
N VAL A 65 -8.97 12.11 10.12
CA VAL A 65 -9.15 10.68 9.89
C VAL A 65 -9.68 10.47 8.47
N HIS A 66 -8.83 9.95 7.59
CA HIS A 66 -9.14 9.68 6.19
C HIS A 66 -9.89 8.35 6.02
N LYS A 67 -9.42 7.30 6.72
CA LYS A 67 -10.04 5.98 6.76
C LYS A 67 -9.88 5.35 8.13
N VAL A 68 -10.86 4.55 8.55
CA VAL A 68 -10.72 3.67 9.71
C VAL A 68 -10.14 2.33 9.26
N ALA A 69 -8.91 2.06 9.64
CA ALA A 69 -8.11 0.92 9.21
C ALA A 69 -8.43 -0.36 10.00
N HIS A 70 -9.71 -0.63 10.27
CA HIS A 70 -10.18 -1.81 11.02
C HIS A 70 -9.94 -3.17 10.31
N LYS A 71 -9.57 -3.13 9.04
CA LYS A 71 -9.22 -4.28 8.20
C LYS A 71 -8.24 -3.87 7.11
N LEU A 72 -7.60 -4.86 6.50
CA LEU A 72 -6.63 -4.64 5.42
C LEU A 72 -6.40 -5.90 4.60
N CYS A 73 -5.88 -5.73 3.37
CA CYS A 73 -5.44 -6.85 2.55
C CYS A 73 -4.08 -7.36 3.02
N ASP A 74 -3.98 -8.68 3.16
CA ASP A 74 -2.73 -9.39 3.35
C ASP A 74 -1.93 -9.43 2.05
N THR A 75 -0.87 -8.65 2.01
CA THR A 75 0.06 -8.54 0.88
C THR A 75 1.29 -9.44 1.03
N ILE A 76 1.48 -10.09 2.18
CA ILE A 76 2.63 -10.94 2.48
C ILE A 76 2.31 -12.41 2.15
N GLU A 77 1.29 -12.97 2.80
CA GLU A 77 0.87 -14.37 2.60
C GLU A 77 -0.28 -14.49 1.61
N ARG A 78 -0.95 -13.37 1.29
CA ARG A 78 -2.11 -13.34 0.38
C ARG A 78 -3.26 -14.19 0.90
N SER A 79 -3.47 -14.20 2.22
CA SER A 79 -4.55 -14.97 2.86
C SER A 79 -5.92 -14.26 2.85
N GLY A 80 -6.05 -13.15 2.12
CA GLY A 80 -7.29 -12.38 2.02
C GLY A 80 -7.27 -11.14 2.91
N LEU A 81 -8.39 -10.85 3.56
CA LEU A 81 -8.46 -9.74 4.51
C LEU A 81 -8.00 -10.16 5.90
N ARG A 82 -7.41 -9.23 6.63
CA ARG A 82 -7.00 -9.37 8.02
C ARG A 82 -7.58 -8.23 8.86
N ARG A 83 -7.86 -8.50 10.13
CA ARG A 83 -8.37 -7.52 11.09
C ARG A 83 -7.22 -6.75 11.70
N MET A 84 -7.36 -5.43 11.78
CA MET A 84 -6.44 -4.54 12.48
C MET A 84 -7.23 -3.79 13.55
N ALA A 85 -6.84 -3.94 14.81
CA ALA A 85 -7.55 -3.35 15.94
C ALA A 85 -7.10 -1.90 16.17
N GLY A 86 -8.07 -1.01 16.38
CA GLY A 86 -7.85 0.36 16.85
C GLY A 86 -6.88 1.15 15.97
N ALA A 87 -7.05 1.10 14.65
CA ALA A 87 -6.16 1.80 13.72
C ALA A 87 -6.92 2.66 12.72
N VAL A 88 -6.30 3.76 12.30
CA VAL A 88 -6.79 4.68 11.26
C VAL A 88 -5.68 5.04 10.27
N HIS A 89 -6.08 5.59 9.13
CA HIS A 89 -5.21 6.33 8.21
C HIS A 89 -5.58 7.81 8.28
N LEU A 90 -4.57 8.68 8.32
CA LEU A 90 -4.76 10.13 8.38
C LEU A 90 -4.49 10.76 7.02
N THR A 91 -5.20 11.85 6.70
CA THR A 91 -5.06 12.54 5.41
C THR A 91 -3.62 13.01 5.19
N GLY A 92 -3.02 12.62 4.07
CA GLY A 92 -1.65 13.01 3.69
C GLY A 92 -0.53 12.34 4.50
N ALA A 93 -0.84 11.53 5.51
CA ALA A 93 0.14 10.87 6.36
C ALA A 93 0.71 9.60 5.70
N ARG A 94 1.62 9.80 4.73
CA ARG A 94 2.34 8.73 4.04
C ARG A 94 3.81 8.68 4.45
N CYS A 95 4.35 7.47 4.51
CA CYS A 95 5.76 7.22 4.81
C CYS A 95 6.66 7.77 3.69
N ASP A 96 7.71 8.52 4.02
CA ASP A 96 8.70 9.00 3.06
C ASP A 96 9.90 8.04 2.88
N GLY A 97 10.00 7.03 3.77
CA GLY A 97 11.01 5.99 3.75
C GLY A 97 12.43 6.46 4.07
N ALA A 98 12.61 7.70 4.55
CA ALA A 98 13.92 8.29 4.79
C ALA A 98 14.75 7.48 5.80
N ALA A 99 14.13 6.91 6.83
CA ALA A 99 14.80 6.06 7.81
C ALA A 99 14.88 4.58 7.36
N HIS A 100 14.25 4.22 6.25
CA HIS A 100 14.17 2.86 5.71
C HIS A 100 14.91 2.73 4.37
N GLY A 101 16.13 3.26 4.30
CA GLY A 101 16.99 3.16 3.11
C GLY A 101 16.44 3.94 1.91
N GLY A 102 15.57 4.92 2.15
CA GLY A 102 14.90 5.70 1.14
C GLY A 102 13.90 4.90 0.30
N CYS A 103 13.18 3.94 0.91
CA CYS A 103 12.10 3.20 0.26
C CYS A 103 11.04 4.16 -0.31
N GLN A 104 10.65 3.99 -1.58
CA GLN A 104 9.82 4.97 -2.29
C GLN A 104 8.35 4.55 -2.46
N THR A 105 7.87 3.56 -1.69
CA THR A 105 6.50 3.03 -1.83
C THR A 105 5.41 4.01 -1.39
N ALA A 106 5.74 4.99 -0.54
CA ALA A 106 4.78 5.98 -0.03
C ALA A 106 3.54 5.34 0.63
N CYS A 107 3.75 4.30 1.45
CA CYS A 107 2.68 3.60 2.14
C CYS A 107 1.86 4.55 3.01
N SER A 108 0.54 4.38 3.03
CA SER A 108 -0.32 5.02 4.03
C SER A 108 0.08 4.52 5.41
N LEU A 109 0.34 5.44 6.34
CA LEU A 109 0.73 5.10 7.70
C LEU A 109 -0.49 4.61 8.47
N TYR A 110 -0.34 3.50 9.19
CA TYR A 110 -1.31 3.06 10.18
C TYR A 110 -1.06 3.80 11.49
N TRP A 111 -2.11 4.38 12.06
CA TRP A 111 -2.05 5.09 13.33
C TRP A 111 -2.94 4.37 14.33
N LYS A 112 -2.36 3.91 15.45
CA LYS A 112 -3.14 3.41 16.56
C LYS A 112 -3.92 4.54 17.21
N GLU A 113 -5.16 4.28 17.63
CA GLU A 113 -6.00 5.28 18.31
C GLU A 113 -5.33 5.80 19.58
N GLU A 114 -4.53 4.97 20.25
CA GLU A 114 -3.73 5.31 21.42
C GLU A 114 -2.66 6.37 21.14
N TRP A 115 -2.19 6.51 19.90
CA TRP A 115 -1.24 7.55 19.50
C TRP A 115 -1.90 8.88 19.14
N LEU A 116 -3.23 8.94 19.25
CA LEU A 116 -4.04 10.07 18.83
C LEU A 116 -4.85 10.62 20.01
N ARG A 117 -5.08 11.93 19.96
CA ARG A 117 -6.00 12.65 20.83
C ARG A 117 -7.13 13.19 19.97
N ARG A 118 -8.38 12.96 20.36
CA ARG A 118 -9.53 13.61 19.71
C ARG A 118 -9.45 15.11 19.96
N VAL A 119 -9.74 15.89 18.92
CA VAL A 119 -9.90 17.34 19.05
C VAL A 119 -11.39 17.63 18.90
N ASP A 120 -12.01 18.11 19.98
CA ASP A 120 -13.40 18.55 19.89
C ASP A 120 -13.49 19.80 19.00
N PRO A 121 -14.61 20.00 18.26
CA PRO A 121 -14.77 21.17 17.41
C PRO A 121 -14.58 22.51 18.14
N GLY A 122 -14.86 22.56 19.45
CA GLY A 122 -14.64 23.73 20.30
C GLY A 122 -13.17 23.98 20.71
N ASP A 123 -12.32 22.95 20.65
CA ASP A 123 -10.87 23.05 20.93
C ASP A 123 -10.07 23.53 19.70
N ALA A 124 -10.73 23.70 18.55
CA ALA A 124 -10.14 24.37 17.39
C ALA A 124 -9.76 25.83 17.68
N LEU A 125 -10.42 26.46 18.65
CA LEU A 125 -10.23 27.86 19.05
C LEU A 125 -9.38 28.04 20.32
N ARG A 126 -9.07 26.95 21.04
CA ARG A 126 -8.20 27.03 22.21
C ARG A 126 -6.75 26.86 21.76
N ASN A 127 -6.06 27.97 21.59
CA ASN A 127 -4.61 27.98 21.76
C ASN A 127 -4.36 27.44 23.17
N GLY A 128 -3.88 26.20 23.26
CA GLY A 128 -3.41 25.66 24.54
C GLY A 128 -2.41 26.63 25.14
N ALA A 129 -2.41 26.76 26.47
CA ALA A 129 -1.36 27.49 27.16
C ALA A 129 0.00 26.95 26.64
N ALA A 130 0.94 27.86 26.36
CA ALA A 130 2.27 27.45 25.94
C ALA A 130 2.82 26.47 26.99
N PRO A 131 3.39 25.33 26.57
CA PRO A 131 3.93 24.36 27.52
C PRO A 131 4.97 25.06 28.40
N SER A 132 4.97 24.72 29.67
CA SER A 132 5.99 25.21 30.60
C SER A 132 7.40 24.77 30.13
N PRO A 133 8.47 25.51 30.50
CA PRO A 133 9.84 25.11 30.15
C PRO A 133 10.20 23.68 30.57
N GLU A 134 9.65 23.22 31.70
CA GLU A 134 9.86 21.85 32.20
C GLU A 134 9.16 20.80 31.32
N GLU A 135 7.92 21.07 30.90
CA GLU A 135 7.19 20.20 29.97
C GLU A 135 7.89 20.13 28.60
N ALA A 136 8.36 21.27 28.09
CA ALA A 136 9.11 21.31 26.83
C ALA A 136 10.42 20.52 26.93
N ALA A 137 11.17 20.65 28.03
CA ALA A 137 12.40 19.90 28.25
C ALA A 137 12.14 18.38 28.37
N ARG A 138 11.06 17.99 29.04
CA ARG A 138 10.64 16.59 29.16
C ARG A 138 10.25 16.00 27.80
N GLU A 139 9.51 16.76 27.00
CA GLU A 139 9.09 16.34 25.66
C GLU A 139 10.29 16.17 24.73
N GLU A 140 11.24 17.10 24.74
CA GLU A 140 12.49 17.00 23.98
C GLU A 140 13.34 15.79 24.42
N GLN A 141 13.45 15.54 25.73
CA GLN A 141 14.16 14.36 26.22
C GLN A 141 13.47 13.06 25.77
N ALA A 142 12.13 13.01 25.85
CA ALA A 142 11.38 11.85 25.40
C ALA A 142 11.51 11.64 23.89
N ARG A 143 11.52 12.73 23.10
CA ARG A 143 11.75 12.68 21.66
C ARG A 143 13.08 12.05 21.31
N ARG A 144 14.17 12.42 21.97
CA ARG A 144 15.49 11.80 21.74
C ARG A 144 15.51 10.31 22.03
N ARG A 145 14.95 9.91 23.18
CA ARG A 145 14.83 8.48 23.54
C ARG A 145 13.98 7.71 22.55
N LEU A 146 12.90 8.32 22.07
CA LEU A 146 12.05 7.73 21.04
C LEU A 146 12.84 7.59 19.74
N GLU A 147 13.50 8.64 19.26
CA GLU A 147 14.36 8.59 18.06
C GLU A 147 15.40 7.47 18.13
N GLU A 148 16.10 7.33 19.25
CA GLU A 148 17.07 6.25 19.51
C GLU A 148 16.41 4.86 19.43
N LEU A 149 15.29 4.67 20.14
CA LEU A 149 14.52 3.43 20.13
C LEU A 149 14.08 3.07 18.71
N LEU A 150 13.50 4.02 17.98
CA LEU A 150 12.97 3.77 16.65
C LEU A 150 14.08 3.51 15.63
N ALA A 151 15.17 4.27 15.68
CA ALA A 151 16.32 4.10 14.80
C ALA A 151 16.91 2.69 14.91
N ALA A 152 17.14 2.22 16.15
CA ALA A 152 17.61 0.87 16.43
C ALA A 152 16.66 -0.20 15.88
N ASN A 153 15.36 0.11 15.85
CA ASN A 153 14.31 -0.82 15.46
C ASN A 153 13.89 -0.75 13.97
N THR A 154 14.53 0.07 13.13
CA THR A 154 14.26 0.12 11.68
C THR A 154 14.79 -1.08 10.88
N ARG A 155 15.67 -1.89 11.48
CA ARG A 155 16.36 -3.01 10.81
C ARG A 155 16.03 -4.34 11.47
N ARG A 156 16.10 -5.40 10.66
CA ARG A 156 16.12 -6.80 11.10
C ARG A 156 17.57 -7.29 11.16
N PRO A 157 17.83 -8.44 11.79
CA PRO A 157 19.08 -9.16 11.58
C PRO A 157 19.38 -9.28 10.08
N PRO A 158 20.65 -9.10 9.67
CA PRO A 158 21.02 -9.18 8.27
C PRO A 158 20.70 -10.56 7.70
N GLY A 159 20.53 -10.62 6.37
CA GLY A 159 20.33 -11.89 5.69
C GLY A 159 21.57 -12.77 5.67
N PRO A 160 21.45 -14.02 5.17
CA PRO A 160 22.57 -14.94 5.01
C PRO A 160 23.78 -14.33 4.30
N ASP A 161 23.53 -13.45 3.32
CA ASP A 161 24.56 -12.79 2.52
C ASP A 161 25.03 -11.44 3.11
N GLY A 162 24.72 -11.15 4.39
CA GLY A 162 25.01 -9.86 5.04
C GLY A 162 24.10 -8.71 4.56
N GLU A 163 23.10 -9.00 3.73
CA GLU A 163 22.20 -8.00 3.19
C GLU A 163 21.38 -7.28 4.27
N VAL A 164 21.26 -5.96 4.13
CA VAL A 164 20.43 -5.14 5.02
C VAL A 164 18.96 -5.48 4.81
N ARG A 165 18.28 -5.77 5.91
CA ARG A 165 16.84 -6.00 5.96
C ARG A 165 16.19 -4.97 6.86
N TYR A 166 15.10 -4.42 6.38
CA TYR A 166 14.33 -3.40 7.07
C TYR A 166 13.12 -4.01 7.77
N ARG A 167 12.70 -3.34 8.83
CA ARG A 167 11.44 -3.56 9.51
C ARG A 167 10.62 -2.28 9.44
N CYS A 168 9.43 -2.35 8.87
CA CYS A 168 8.46 -1.25 8.80
C CYS A 168 7.03 -1.77 9.03
N GLN A 169 6.03 -0.88 9.07
CA GLN A 169 4.63 -1.29 9.26
C GLN A 169 4.16 -2.31 8.21
N ALA A 170 4.62 -2.18 6.96
CA ALA A 170 4.26 -3.11 5.90
C ALA A 170 4.88 -4.49 6.10
N THR A 171 6.09 -4.60 6.68
CA THR A 171 6.74 -5.89 6.93
C THR A 171 6.21 -6.58 8.19
N GLU A 172 5.73 -5.82 9.18
CA GLU A 172 5.17 -6.35 10.43
C GLU A 172 3.66 -6.60 10.36
N LEU A 173 3.06 -6.45 9.19
CA LEU A 173 1.62 -6.45 9.02
C LEU A 173 0.93 -7.71 9.56
N LEU A 174 1.55 -8.89 9.42
CA LEU A 174 1.00 -10.14 9.95
C LEU A 174 1.05 -10.22 11.48
N ARG A 175 2.02 -9.55 12.12
CA ARG A 175 2.11 -9.44 13.58
C ARG A 175 1.12 -8.42 14.11
N ALA A 176 0.96 -7.31 13.40
CA ALA A 176 0.01 -6.25 13.74
C ALA A 176 -1.47 -6.63 13.49
N ALA A 177 -1.72 -7.52 12.51
CA ALA A 177 -3.04 -8.00 12.12
C ALA A 177 -3.06 -9.54 11.96
N PRO A 178 -2.92 -10.30 13.06
CA PRO A 178 -2.78 -11.75 13.01
C PRO A 178 -4.07 -12.47 12.62
N GLU A 179 -5.23 -11.87 12.90
CA GLU A 179 -6.54 -12.46 12.65
C GLU A 179 -6.95 -12.32 11.17
N ARG A 180 -7.28 -13.44 10.52
CA ARG A 180 -7.93 -13.43 9.21
C ARG A 180 -9.38 -12.97 9.36
N LEU A 181 -9.85 -12.19 8.40
CA LEU A 181 -11.20 -11.66 8.36
C LEU A 181 -11.98 -12.33 7.21
N PRO A 182 -12.76 -13.38 7.49
CA PRO A 182 -13.46 -14.12 6.45
C PRO A 182 -14.57 -13.27 5.83
N PHE A 183 -14.87 -13.52 4.55
CA PHE A 183 -15.95 -12.83 3.81
C PHE A 183 -17.32 -12.91 4.51
N ARG A 184 -17.59 -14.00 5.24
CA ARG A 184 -18.86 -14.23 5.96
C ARG A 184 -18.99 -13.39 7.23
N ASP A 185 -17.92 -12.76 7.73
CA ASP A 185 -18.00 -11.91 8.92
C ASP A 185 -18.74 -10.61 8.59
N LEU A 186 -20.04 -10.59 8.87
CA LEU A 186 -20.93 -9.46 8.57
C LEU A 186 -20.53 -8.18 9.30
N ARG A 187 -19.81 -8.30 10.43
CA ARG A 187 -19.39 -7.14 11.24
C ARG A 187 -18.51 -6.21 10.42
N GLN A 188 -17.69 -6.73 9.50
CA GLN A 188 -16.82 -5.90 8.68
C GLN A 188 -17.61 -4.93 7.79
N TYR A 189 -18.77 -5.34 7.29
CA TYR A 189 -19.62 -4.52 6.41
C TYR A 189 -20.38 -3.47 7.22
N VAL A 190 -20.83 -3.85 8.43
CA VAL A 190 -21.44 -2.92 9.38
C VAL A 190 -20.42 -1.84 9.79
N TRP A 191 -19.19 -2.25 10.08
CA TRP A 191 -18.11 -1.33 10.44
C TRP A 191 -17.74 -0.40 9.28
N ASP A 192 -17.68 -0.88 8.04
CA ASP A 192 -17.46 -0.04 6.85
C ASP A 192 -18.45 1.13 6.79
N VAL A 193 -19.74 0.84 7.00
CA VAL A 193 -20.80 1.84 6.96
C VAL A 193 -20.76 2.75 8.18
N ARG A 194 -20.67 2.16 9.39
CA ARG A 194 -20.71 2.91 10.65
C ARG A 194 -19.54 3.90 10.78
N THR A 195 -18.36 3.55 10.28
CA THR A 195 -17.17 4.41 10.36
C THR A 195 -17.10 5.46 9.25
N GLY A 196 -17.97 5.38 8.25
CA GLY A 196 -17.89 6.25 7.07
C GLY A 196 -16.83 5.81 6.04
N ASN A 197 -16.24 4.62 6.19
CA ASN A 197 -15.29 4.08 5.20
C ASN A 197 -15.95 3.85 3.84
N ALA A 198 -17.20 3.38 3.82
CA ALA A 198 -18.00 3.18 2.62
C ALA A 198 -19.49 3.35 2.92
N GLY A 199 -20.25 3.92 1.98
CA GLY A 199 -21.71 3.97 2.09
C GLY A 199 -22.36 2.60 1.88
N VAL A 200 -23.64 2.46 2.27
CA VAL A 200 -24.41 1.20 2.16
C VAL A 200 -24.37 0.63 0.73
N LEU A 201 -24.60 1.46 -0.28
CA LEU A 201 -24.59 1.04 -1.69
C LEU A 201 -23.20 0.57 -2.15
N ALA A 202 -22.13 1.24 -1.71
CA ALA A 202 -20.76 0.85 -2.02
C ALA A 202 -20.43 -0.51 -1.37
N THR A 203 -20.85 -0.71 -0.13
CA THR A 203 -20.71 -1.99 0.59
C THR A 203 -21.47 -3.12 -0.08
N LEU A 204 -22.74 -2.91 -0.45
CA LEU A 204 -23.53 -3.89 -1.18
C LEU A 204 -22.87 -4.26 -2.51
N ARG A 205 -22.39 -3.26 -3.27
CA ARG A 205 -21.65 -3.47 -4.52
C ARG A 205 -20.39 -4.32 -4.29
N GLY A 206 -19.61 -4.03 -3.24
CA GLY A 206 -18.43 -4.81 -2.88
C GLY A 206 -18.76 -6.28 -2.57
N ILE A 207 -19.85 -6.52 -1.83
CA ILE A 207 -20.35 -7.87 -1.52
C ILE A 207 -20.73 -8.62 -2.81
N LEU A 208 -21.51 -8.00 -3.70
CA LEU A 208 -21.92 -8.61 -4.97
C LEU A 208 -20.72 -8.97 -5.85
N ILE A 209 -19.72 -8.09 -5.92
CA ILE A 209 -18.45 -8.35 -6.62
C ILE A 209 -17.70 -9.53 -5.97
N GLY A 210 -17.65 -9.58 -4.64
CA GLY A 210 -17.04 -10.69 -3.91
C GLY A 210 -17.73 -12.04 -4.16
N LEU A 211 -19.07 -12.05 -4.15
CA LEU A 211 -19.87 -13.23 -4.48
C LEU A 211 -19.64 -13.68 -5.92
N PHE A 212 -19.65 -12.74 -6.87
CA PHE A 212 -19.33 -13.03 -8.26
C PHE A 212 -17.95 -13.65 -8.41
N ASN A 213 -16.92 -13.09 -7.77
CA ASN A 213 -15.56 -13.62 -7.82
C ASN A 213 -15.45 -15.02 -7.21
N ARG A 214 -16.18 -15.30 -6.13
CA ARG A 214 -16.25 -16.64 -5.51
C ARG A 214 -16.94 -17.64 -6.44
N PHE A 215 -18.04 -17.25 -7.06
CA PHE A 215 -18.72 -18.06 -8.08
C PHE A 215 -17.79 -18.36 -9.26
N GLN A 216 -17.10 -17.35 -9.79
CA GLN A 216 -16.16 -17.52 -10.90
C GLN A 216 -15.03 -18.48 -10.54
N HIS A 217 -14.47 -18.36 -9.33
CA HIS A 217 -13.44 -19.27 -8.83
C HIS A 217 -13.94 -20.72 -8.69
N LEU A 218 -15.18 -20.92 -8.23
CA LEU A 218 -15.78 -22.24 -8.21
C LEU A 218 -16.01 -22.75 -9.65
N SER A 219 -16.52 -21.90 -10.54
CA SER A 219 -16.83 -22.25 -11.93
C SER A 219 -15.60 -22.70 -12.71
N THR A 220 -14.43 -22.08 -12.51
CA THR A 220 -13.20 -22.48 -13.19
C THR A 220 -12.67 -23.83 -12.71
N ARG A 221 -13.03 -24.23 -11.49
CA ARG A 221 -12.67 -25.53 -10.90
C ARG A 221 -13.64 -26.64 -11.30
N VAL A 222 -14.94 -26.37 -11.37
CA VAL A 222 -15.97 -27.42 -11.50
C VAL A 222 -16.73 -27.40 -12.82
N LEU A 223 -16.86 -26.26 -13.49
CA LEU A 223 -17.69 -26.13 -14.69
C LEU A 223 -16.87 -26.21 -15.99
N PRO A 224 -17.43 -26.80 -17.06
CA PRO A 224 -16.84 -26.78 -18.39
C PRO A 224 -16.76 -25.34 -18.94
N PRO A 225 -15.83 -25.04 -19.88
CA PRO A 225 -15.56 -23.67 -20.34
C PRO A 225 -16.78 -22.89 -20.85
N TRP A 226 -17.75 -23.56 -21.47
CA TRP A 226 -18.94 -22.93 -22.04
C TRP A 226 -19.95 -22.42 -20.99
N LEU A 227 -19.88 -22.91 -19.75
CA LEU A 227 -20.68 -22.42 -18.61
C LEU A 227 -19.99 -21.28 -17.84
N ARG A 228 -18.74 -20.94 -18.18
CA ARG A 228 -17.97 -19.93 -17.45
C ARG A 228 -18.33 -18.54 -17.96
N ILE A 229 -18.88 -17.71 -17.09
CA ILE A 229 -19.16 -16.31 -17.41
C ILE A 229 -17.84 -15.61 -17.73
N LYS A 230 -17.71 -14.96 -18.90
CA LYS A 230 -16.49 -14.26 -19.32
C LYS A 230 -15.21 -15.10 -19.15
N GLY A 231 -15.29 -16.42 -19.39
CA GLY A 231 -14.15 -17.34 -19.28
C GLY A 231 -13.65 -17.57 -17.85
N GLY A 232 -14.46 -17.26 -16.83
CA GLY A 232 -14.10 -17.44 -15.42
C GLY A 232 -13.27 -16.29 -14.84
N LEU A 233 -13.16 -15.17 -15.55
CA LEU A 233 -12.42 -13.99 -15.08
C LEU A 233 -13.12 -13.34 -13.89
N ARG A 234 -12.32 -12.83 -12.95
CA ARG A 234 -12.81 -11.99 -11.85
C ARG A 234 -13.45 -10.72 -12.40
N TRP A 235 -14.30 -10.12 -11.59
CA TRP A 235 -14.90 -8.82 -11.86
C TRP A 235 -13.83 -7.78 -12.18
N GLY A 236 -14.05 -7.01 -13.25
CA GLY A 236 -13.02 -6.18 -13.87
C GLY A 236 -12.45 -6.82 -15.14
N PHE A 237 -12.62 -8.14 -15.32
CA PHE A 237 -12.39 -8.90 -16.56
C PHE A 237 -11.01 -8.64 -17.18
N VAL A 238 -9.96 -8.58 -16.36
CA VAL A 238 -8.58 -8.38 -16.82
C VAL A 238 -7.98 -9.73 -17.20
N LYS A 239 -7.40 -9.83 -18.40
CA LYS A 239 -6.75 -11.03 -18.91
C LYS A 239 -5.49 -10.63 -19.68
N GLY A 240 -4.34 -11.13 -19.28
CA GLY A 240 -3.11 -10.95 -20.05
C GLY A 240 -3.06 -11.87 -21.26
N THR A 241 -2.60 -11.32 -22.38
CA THR A 241 -2.55 -12.04 -23.68
C THR A 241 -1.15 -12.06 -24.30
N ALA A 242 -0.14 -11.51 -23.62
CA ALA A 242 1.23 -11.55 -24.11
C ALA A 242 1.76 -12.99 -24.17
N VAL A 243 2.36 -13.36 -25.30
CA VAL A 243 3.08 -14.61 -25.50
C VAL A 243 4.57 -14.30 -25.55
N GLY A 244 5.38 -15.03 -24.77
CA GLY A 244 6.82 -14.79 -24.66
C GLY A 244 7.19 -13.64 -23.72
N PRO A 245 8.39 -13.03 -23.90
CA PRO A 245 8.83 -11.90 -23.08
C PRO A 245 7.89 -10.69 -23.22
N THR A 246 7.42 -10.16 -22.09
CA THR A 246 6.50 -9.02 -22.09
C THR A 246 7.17 -7.75 -22.63
N PRO A 247 6.50 -6.95 -23.48
CA PRO A 247 7.09 -5.77 -24.10
C PRO A 247 7.39 -4.66 -23.09
N THR A 248 8.29 -3.76 -23.46
CA THR A 248 8.67 -2.57 -22.68
C THR A 248 8.62 -1.34 -23.56
N ALA A 249 8.26 -0.20 -22.98
CA ALA A 249 8.40 1.11 -23.60
C ALA A 249 8.90 2.10 -22.56
N HIS A 250 9.69 3.07 -23.00
CA HIS A 250 10.33 4.08 -22.17
C HIS A 250 9.98 5.47 -22.73
N LEU A 251 9.17 6.21 -21.99
CA LEU A 251 8.76 7.58 -22.26
C LEU A 251 9.65 8.60 -21.52
N GLY A 252 10.47 8.15 -20.55
CA GLY A 252 11.33 9.01 -19.74
C GLY A 252 10.53 9.96 -18.86
N LEU A 253 9.39 9.50 -18.33
CA LEU A 253 8.46 10.34 -17.58
C LEU A 253 9.11 10.94 -16.33
N ARG A 254 8.86 12.23 -16.12
CA ARG A 254 9.34 13.00 -14.97
C ARG A 254 8.18 13.41 -14.05
N PRO A 255 8.42 13.56 -12.73
CA PRO A 255 7.47 14.19 -11.83
C PRO A 255 6.96 15.52 -12.39
N GLY A 256 5.66 15.75 -12.27
CA GLY A 256 4.98 16.94 -12.78
C GLY A 256 4.36 16.79 -14.16
N GLU A 257 4.75 15.80 -14.97
CA GLU A 257 4.19 15.62 -16.32
C GLU A 257 2.76 15.07 -16.28
N LEU A 258 1.91 15.49 -17.22
CA LEU A 258 0.57 14.90 -17.40
C LEU A 258 0.63 13.65 -18.28
N VAL A 259 -0.02 12.60 -17.81
CA VAL A 259 -0.16 11.34 -18.54
C VAL A 259 -1.59 10.85 -18.49
N ARG A 260 -2.01 10.14 -19.54
CA ARG A 260 -3.21 9.33 -19.53
C ARG A 260 -2.83 7.88 -19.28
N VAL A 261 -3.58 7.21 -18.42
CA VAL A 261 -3.52 5.75 -18.33
C VAL A 261 -4.19 5.18 -19.58
N LYS A 262 -3.47 4.37 -20.35
CA LYS A 262 -3.99 3.79 -21.59
C LYS A 262 -5.30 3.03 -21.37
N PRO A 263 -6.15 2.94 -22.40
CA PRO A 263 -7.34 2.11 -22.33
C PRO A 263 -6.95 0.65 -22.04
N LYS A 264 -7.88 -0.06 -21.44
CA LYS A 264 -7.64 -1.41 -20.93
C LYS A 264 -7.19 -2.34 -22.05
N GLU A 265 -7.79 -2.22 -23.22
CA GLU A 265 -7.58 -3.01 -24.44
C GLU A 265 -6.13 -2.91 -24.94
N GLU A 266 -5.46 -1.78 -24.71
CA GLU A 266 -4.04 -1.58 -25.07
C GLU A 266 -3.08 -2.12 -24.01
N ILE A 267 -3.51 -2.19 -22.75
CA ILE A 267 -2.69 -2.69 -21.65
C ILE A 267 -2.67 -4.22 -21.62
N LEU A 268 -3.83 -4.88 -21.82
CA LEU A 268 -3.95 -6.35 -21.74
C LEU A 268 -2.92 -7.13 -22.61
N PRO A 269 -2.62 -6.71 -23.85
CA PRO A 269 -1.59 -7.33 -24.70
C PRO A 269 -0.17 -7.24 -24.14
N THR A 270 0.09 -6.36 -23.18
CA THR A 270 1.41 -6.21 -22.55
C THR A 270 1.62 -7.14 -21.35
N LEU A 271 0.57 -7.84 -20.91
CA LEU A 271 0.56 -8.64 -19.69
C LEU A 271 0.64 -10.14 -20.01
N ASN A 272 1.43 -10.88 -19.24
CA ASN A 272 1.47 -12.34 -19.33
C ASN A 272 0.24 -12.99 -18.67
N LYS A 273 0.18 -14.33 -18.70
CA LYS A 273 -0.93 -15.11 -18.09
C LYS A 273 -1.15 -14.87 -16.60
N ASP A 274 -0.16 -14.35 -15.88
CA ASP A 274 -0.18 -14.01 -14.46
C ASP A 274 -0.49 -12.52 -14.21
N LEU A 275 -0.89 -11.79 -15.26
CA LEU A 275 -1.14 -10.34 -15.25
C LEU A 275 0.10 -9.50 -14.96
N LEU A 276 1.29 -10.01 -15.24
CA LEU A 276 2.56 -9.33 -15.01
C LEU A 276 3.14 -8.77 -16.31
N ASN A 277 3.75 -7.59 -16.23
CA ASN A 277 4.70 -7.06 -17.21
C ASN A 277 6.05 -6.82 -16.50
N ARG A 278 7.10 -7.53 -16.95
CA ARG A 278 8.45 -7.46 -16.35
C ARG A 278 8.42 -7.51 -14.83
N GLY A 279 7.67 -8.46 -14.29
CA GLY A 279 7.51 -8.71 -12.85
C GLY A 279 6.61 -7.74 -12.09
N LEU A 280 6.06 -6.69 -12.74
CA LEU A 280 5.07 -5.80 -12.12
C LEU A 280 3.67 -6.22 -12.56
N GLY A 281 2.79 -6.46 -11.60
CA GLY A 281 1.40 -6.83 -11.88
C GLY A 281 0.52 -5.64 -12.25
N PHE A 282 -0.50 -5.94 -13.03
CA PHE A 282 -1.59 -5.04 -13.38
C PHE A 282 -2.91 -5.67 -12.96
N GLU A 283 -3.53 -5.10 -11.93
CA GLU A 283 -4.73 -5.68 -11.31
C GLU A 283 -6.03 -5.03 -11.78
N GLU A 284 -7.16 -5.64 -11.42
CA GLU A 284 -8.48 -5.12 -11.72
C GLU A 284 -8.72 -3.74 -11.08
N GLU A 285 -8.19 -3.49 -9.87
CA GLU A 285 -8.25 -2.16 -9.24
C GLU A 285 -7.54 -1.09 -10.09
N MET A 286 -6.38 -1.42 -10.68
CA MET A 286 -5.65 -0.52 -11.56
C MET A 286 -6.45 -0.24 -12.84
N ALA A 287 -7.12 -1.24 -13.40
CA ALA A 287 -7.94 -1.11 -14.61
C ALA A 287 -9.08 -0.08 -14.47
N ARG A 288 -9.49 0.28 -13.24
CA ARG A 288 -10.49 1.34 -12.98
C ARG A 288 -10.00 2.74 -13.36
N TYR A 289 -8.68 2.91 -13.45
CA TYR A 289 -8.04 4.17 -13.79
C TYR A 289 -7.73 4.29 -15.28
N CYS A 290 -7.96 3.25 -16.08
CA CYS A 290 -7.81 3.31 -17.55
C CYS A 290 -8.62 4.46 -18.14
N GLY A 291 -8.00 5.19 -19.07
CA GLY A 291 -8.56 6.38 -19.71
C GLY A 291 -8.46 7.67 -18.89
N ARG A 292 -8.13 7.61 -17.59
CA ARG A 292 -8.00 8.81 -16.75
C ARG A 292 -6.67 9.51 -17.00
N VAL A 293 -6.71 10.84 -16.92
CA VAL A 293 -5.52 11.69 -16.91
C VAL A 293 -5.11 11.93 -15.46
N ALA A 294 -3.82 11.80 -15.18
CA ALA A 294 -3.23 12.09 -13.88
C ALA A 294 -1.83 12.69 -14.07
N ARG A 295 -1.35 13.40 -13.04
CA ARG A 295 0.01 13.92 -13.02
C ARG A 295 0.96 12.85 -12.48
N VAL A 296 2.16 12.78 -13.03
CA VAL A 296 3.24 11.94 -12.49
C VAL A 296 3.68 12.54 -11.16
N ALA A 297 3.48 11.79 -10.07
CA ALA A 297 3.89 12.24 -8.73
C ALA A 297 5.36 11.87 -8.46
N ALA A 298 5.77 10.66 -8.83
CA ALA A 298 7.13 10.20 -8.57
C ALA A 298 7.59 9.11 -9.55
N ARG A 299 8.91 8.99 -9.69
CA ARG A 299 9.59 7.85 -10.29
C ARG A 299 10.19 6.99 -9.17
N VAL A 300 9.83 5.71 -9.16
CA VAL A 300 10.20 4.73 -8.14
C VAL A 300 11.25 3.78 -8.69
N GLU A 301 12.38 3.70 -8.01
CA GLU A 301 13.54 2.89 -8.36
C GLU A 301 13.85 1.84 -7.30
N ARG A 302 13.33 2.03 -6.08
CA ARG A 302 13.53 1.09 -4.98
C ARG A 302 12.34 1.03 -4.03
N CYS A 303 12.09 -0.17 -3.53
CA CYS A 303 11.05 -0.43 -2.53
C CYS A 303 11.46 -1.60 -1.64
N ILE A 304 10.91 -1.67 -0.43
CA ILE A 304 11.15 -2.82 0.46
C ILE A 304 10.20 -3.96 0.08
N ASP A 305 10.73 -5.17 -0.05
CA ASP A 305 9.92 -6.39 -0.12
C ASP A 305 9.27 -6.65 1.23
N GLU A 306 7.94 -6.63 1.29
CA GLU A 306 7.20 -6.70 2.56
C GLU A 306 7.44 -8.02 3.31
N ARG A 307 7.68 -9.12 2.61
CA ARG A 307 7.89 -10.43 3.23
C ARG A 307 9.27 -10.58 3.85
N THR A 308 10.30 -10.12 3.15
CA THR A 308 11.71 -10.37 3.54
C THR A 308 12.36 -9.16 4.21
N GLY A 309 11.79 -7.96 4.05
CA GLY A 309 12.41 -6.71 4.48
C GLY A 309 13.58 -6.26 3.58
N ARG A 310 13.88 -6.98 2.50
CA ARG A 310 15.00 -6.65 1.60
C ARG A 310 14.66 -5.43 0.76
N MET A 311 15.65 -4.57 0.50
CA MET A 311 15.49 -3.50 -0.48
C MET A 311 15.55 -4.08 -1.90
N LEU A 312 14.46 -3.96 -2.64
CA LEU A 312 14.39 -4.25 -4.06
C LEU A 312 14.84 -3.03 -4.85
N ARG A 313 15.73 -3.23 -5.84
CA ARG A 313 16.08 -2.22 -6.84
C ARG A 313 15.44 -2.61 -8.17
N MET A 314 14.69 -1.70 -8.75
CA MET A 314 13.94 -1.94 -9.97
C MET A 314 14.84 -1.76 -11.20
N LYS A 315 14.96 -2.80 -12.03
CA LYS A 315 15.66 -2.70 -13.34
C LYS A 315 14.93 -1.74 -14.28
N ASN A 316 13.60 -1.77 -14.23
CA ASN A 316 12.72 -0.84 -14.92
C ASN A 316 12.02 0.00 -13.86
N PRO A 317 12.31 1.32 -13.77
CA PRO A 317 11.62 2.18 -12.82
C PRO A 317 10.11 2.15 -13.02
N CYS A 318 9.40 2.37 -11.92
CA CYS A 318 7.95 2.46 -11.87
C CYS A 318 7.53 3.92 -11.76
N ILE A 319 6.33 4.21 -12.22
CA ILE A 319 5.71 5.53 -12.11
C ILE A 319 4.62 5.49 -11.05
N VAL A 320 4.55 6.53 -10.24
CA VAL A 320 3.45 6.80 -9.32
C VAL A 320 2.65 7.98 -9.85
N LEU A 321 1.33 7.87 -9.83
CA LEU A 321 0.41 8.90 -10.31
C LEU A 321 -0.28 9.59 -9.13
N GLU A 322 -0.42 10.91 -9.21
CA GLU A 322 -1.08 11.72 -8.21
C GLU A 322 -2.58 11.40 -8.12
N GLY A 323 -3.11 11.27 -6.88
CA GLY A 323 -4.52 10.97 -6.64
C GLY A 323 -4.97 9.56 -7.07
N VAL A 324 -4.05 8.70 -7.52
CA VAL A 324 -4.33 7.33 -7.92
C VAL A 324 -3.88 6.38 -6.82
N VAL A 325 -4.84 5.74 -6.16
CA VAL A 325 -4.62 4.77 -5.07
C VAL A 325 -5.52 3.56 -5.28
N CYS A 326 -5.24 2.45 -4.61
CA CYS A 326 -6.19 1.35 -4.55
C CYS A 326 -7.45 1.77 -3.78
N ALA A 327 -8.61 1.76 -4.43
CA ALA A 327 -9.88 2.13 -3.82
C ALA A 327 -10.49 0.99 -2.99
N GLY A 328 -9.91 -0.21 -3.04
CA GLY A 328 -10.34 -1.37 -2.27
C GLY A 328 -11.68 -1.97 -2.71
N VAL A 329 -12.26 -1.53 -3.84
CA VAL A 329 -13.63 -1.89 -4.25
C VAL A 329 -13.78 -3.38 -4.56
N TYR A 330 -12.76 -3.98 -5.17
CA TYR A 330 -12.70 -5.40 -5.51
C TYR A 330 -12.09 -6.25 -4.38
N ASN A 331 -11.73 -5.59 -3.28
CA ASN A 331 -11.18 -6.18 -2.06
C ASN A 331 -12.05 -5.84 -0.84
N LEU A 332 -13.37 -5.81 -1.02
CA LEU A 332 -14.38 -5.65 0.02
C LEU A 332 -14.17 -4.39 0.88
N ASN A 333 -13.94 -3.25 0.22
CA ASN A 333 -13.71 -1.94 0.85
C ASN A 333 -12.47 -1.91 1.76
N CYS A 334 -11.39 -2.57 1.36
CA CYS A 334 -10.12 -2.44 2.07
C CYS A 334 -9.67 -0.96 2.15
N PRO A 335 -9.45 -0.40 3.35
CA PRO A 335 -9.13 1.02 3.54
C PRO A 335 -7.65 1.38 3.31
N ARG A 336 -6.79 0.42 2.96
CA ARG A 336 -5.32 0.57 2.98
C ARG A 336 -4.78 1.62 1.99
N GLU A 337 -5.46 1.85 0.88
CA GLU A 337 -5.08 2.82 -0.16
C GLU A 337 -3.60 2.77 -0.55
N PHE A 338 -3.14 1.58 -0.93
CA PHE A 338 -1.79 1.43 -1.47
C PHE A 338 -1.64 2.22 -2.77
N VAL A 339 -0.42 2.69 -3.03
CA VAL A 339 -0.09 3.44 -4.24
C VAL A 339 0.30 2.44 -5.34
N PRO A 340 -0.47 2.31 -6.43
CA PRO A 340 -0.11 1.43 -7.52
C PRO A 340 1.10 1.97 -8.28
N PHE A 341 1.98 1.04 -8.66
CA PHE A 341 3.10 1.32 -9.54
C PHE A 341 2.70 1.05 -10.99
N TRP A 342 3.09 1.95 -11.87
CA TRP A 342 2.77 1.91 -13.29
C TRP A 342 4.02 1.68 -14.14
N ARG A 343 3.92 0.85 -15.17
CA ARG A 343 4.91 0.83 -16.26
C ARG A 343 4.64 1.96 -17.22
N GLU A 344 5.70 2.56 -17.74
CA GLU A 344 5.59 3.62 -18.75
C GLU A 344 4.86 3.16 -20.02
N ILE A 345 4.95 1.87 -20.39
CA ILE A 345 4.19 1.30 -21.53
C ILE A 345 2.66 1.37 -21.36
N TRP A 346 2.17 1.48 -20.12
CA TRP A 346 0.74 1.61 -19.80
C TRP A 346 0.27 3.06 -19.77
N LEU A 347 1.17 4.00 -19.99
CA LEU A 347 0.92 5.43 -19.94
C LEU A 347 1.16 6.03 -21.33
N GLU A 348 0.54 7.17 -21.57
CA GLU A 348 0.82 8.02 -22.72
C GLU A 348 0.90 9.48 -22.27
N ARG A 349 1.82 10.25 -22.84
CA ARG A 349 1.91 11.70 -22.56
C ARG A 349 0.69 12.39 -23.13
N VAL A 350 0.13 13.33 -22.37
CA VAL A 350 -0.92 14.23 -22.87
C VAL A 350 -0.46 15.67 -22.69
N SER A 351 -0.75 16.51 -23.68
CA SER A 351 -0.52 17.94 -23.59
C SER A 351 -1.46 18.55 -22.55
N GLU A 352 -1.00 19.54 -21.78
CA GLU A 352 -1.90 20.31 -20.93
C GLU A 352 -2.92 21.04 -21.82
N PRO A 353 -4.24 20.90 -21.58
CA PRO A 353 -5.23 21.69 -22.30
C PRO A 353 -5.06 23.17 -21.90
N GLY A 354 -4.26 23.91 -22.69
CA GLY A 354 -3.87 25.29 -22.43
C GLY A 354 -2.45 25.65 -22.88
N GLY A 355 -1.59 24.65 -23.13
CA GLY A 355 -0.28 24.85 -23.72
C GLY A 355 -0.38 24.91 -25.24
N ALA A 356 -0.66 26.10 -25.77
CA ALA A 356 -0.63 26.38 -27.20
C ALA A 356 0.68 25.87 -27.84
N ALA A 357 0.52 25.35 -29.05
CA ALA A 357 1.59 24.91 -29.94
C ALA A 357 2.71 25.95 -30.05
N ALA A 358 3.90 25.59 -29.58
CA ALA A 358 5.15 26.19 -30.01
C ALA A 358 6.11 25.05 -30.33
N ASN A 359 5.95 24.49 -31.52
CA ASN A 359 7.04 24.08 -32.42
C ASN A 359 6.44 23.43 -33.66
N SER A 360 5.85 24.27 -34.52
CA SER A 360 5.76 23.98 -35.94
C SER A 360 7.11 24.26 -36.59
N ALA A 361 7.54 23.31 -37.42
CA ALA A 361 8.41 23.49 -38.58
C ALA A 361 9.84 23.99 -38.34
N VAL A 362 10.78 23.04 -38.26
CA VAL A 362 11.98 23.14 -39.11
C VAL A 362 12.00 21.94 -40.03
N THR A 363 11.43 22.14 -41.21
CA THR A 363 11.73 21.35 -42.41
C THR A 363 13.18 21.61 -42.80
N GLY A 364 14.00 20.57 -42.71
CA GLY A 364 15.37 20.54 -43.24
C GLY A 364 15.61 19.22 -43.95
N THR A 365 15.22 19.16 -45.23
CA THR A 365 15.59 18.11 -46.17
C THR A 365 17.07 18.21 -46.53
N ALA A 366 17.84 17.12 -46.39
CA ALA A 366 18.97 16.82 -47.27
C ALA A 366 19.33 15.32 -47.23
N ASN A 367 19.32 14.71 -48.42
CA ASN A 367 19.75 13.35 -48.75
C ASN A 367 21.26 13.15 -48.59
N GLY A 368 21.69 11.92 -48.31
CA GLY A 368 23.08 11.47 -48.48
C GLY A 368 23.24 9.95 -48.31
N ARG A 369 23.51 9.26 -49.43
CA ARG A 369 23.67 7.80 -49.56
C ARG A 369 25.06 7.31 -49.13
N ALA A 370 25.08 6.04 -48.70
CA ALA A 370 26.03 4.95 -49.03
C ALA A 370 27.26 4.64 -48.13
N ASN A 371 27.28 3.33 -47.80
CA ASN A 371 28.40 2.37 -47.72
C ASN A 371 29.29 2.28 -46.47
N GLY A 372 29.47 1.02 -46.03
CA GLY A 372 30.65 0.59 -45.26
C GLY A 372 30.37 -0.51 -44.24
N ALA A 373 30.53 -1.77 -44.64
CA ALA A 373 30.61 -2.92 -43.74
C ALA A 373 31.92 -2.92 -42.92
N VAL A 374 31.94 -3.61 -41.77
CA VAL A 374 32.94 -4.63 -41.33
C VAL A 374 32.84 -4.89 -39.81
N THR A 375 32.73 -6.20 -39.50
CA THR A 375 33.10 -7.05 -38.34
C THR A 375 33.69 -6.41 -37.05
N THR A 376 33.57 -6.91 -35.81
CA THR A 376 33.68 -8.27 -35.23
C THR A 376 33.21 -8.27 -33.75
N ASN A 377 32.75 -9.44 -33.28
CA ASN A 377 32.89 -10.08 -31.96
C ASN A 377 32.91 -9.29 -30.64
N GLY A 378 32.05 -9.72 -29.72
CA GLY A 378 32.15 -9.41 -28.29
C GLY A 378 31.06 -10.09 -27.46
N THR A 379 31.14 -11.41 -27.29
CA THR A 379 30.40 -12.14 -26.24
C THR A 379 30.88 -11.68 -24.87
N PRO A 380 29.99 -11.54 -23.88
CA PRO A 380 30.29 -12.24 -22.63
C PRO A 380 29.06 -12.90 -22.00
N ASN A 381 29.24 -14.20 -21.77
CA ASN A 381 28.77 -15.01 -20.63
C ASN A 381 27.44 -14.64 -19.96
N ASP A 382 26.45 -15.46 -20.27
CA ASP A 382 25.34 -15.81 -19.41
C ASP A 382 25.85 -16.33 -18.05
N THR A 383 25.59 -15.58 -16.99
CA THR A 383 25.46 -16.13 -15.64
C THR A 383 24.03 -15.90 -15.17
N ALA A 384 23.31 -17.01 -15.06
CA ALA A 384 21.93 -17.08 -14.64
C ALA A 384 21.78 -16.60 -13.19
N GLY A 385 21.19 -15.42 -13.02
CA GLY A 385 20.71 -14.88 -11.75
C GLY A 385 19.38 -14.16 -11.99
N GLY A 386 18.28 -14.91 -11.91
CA GLY A 386 16.93 -14.38 -12.12
C GLY A 386 16.63 -13.21 -11.17
N PRO A 387 16.02 -12.11 -11.63
CA PRO A 387 15.75 -10.95 -10.78
C PRO A 387 14.71 -11.28 -9.70
N PRO A 388 14.82 -10.67 -8.51
CA PRO A 388 13.85 -10.85 -7.43
C PRO A 388 12.47 -10.34 -7.86
N ARG A 389 11.43 -11.16 -7.59
CA ARG A 389 10.02 -10.85 -7.88
C ARG A 389 9.59 -9.65 -7.03
N ALA A 390 9.23 -8.53 -7.68
CA ALA A 390 8.47 -7.47 -7.03
C ALA A 390 7.10 -8.04 -6.64
N ALA A 391 6.76 -7.95 -5.36
CA ALA A 391 5.50 -8.45 -4.82
C ALA A 391 4.32 -7.62 -5.36
N VAL A 392 3.47 -8.24 -6.19
CA VAL A 392 2.16 -7.70 -6.61
C VAL A 392 1.07 -8.78 -6.42
N PRO A 393 -0.08 -8.47 -5.78
CA PRO A 393 -1.14 -9.40 -5.37
C PRO A 393 -1.66 -10.35 -6.44
N GLY A 394 -2.13 -11.51 -5.97
CA GLY A 394 -2.90 -12.46 -6.76
C GLY A 394 -2.13 -13.74 -7.09
N ARG A 395 -2.52 -14.82 -6.40
CA ARG A 395 -2.69 -16.21 -6.88
C ARG A 395 -2.41 -17.20 -5.77
N ASP A 396 -3.44 -18.00 -5.51
CA ASP A 396 -3.41 -19.33 -4.92
C ASP A 396 -2.91 -19.46 -3.48
N ARG A 397 -3.80 -19.18 -2.51
CA ARG A 397 -3.95 -19.98 -1.26
C ARG A 397 -5.00 -19.49 -0.25
N ALA A 398 -5.60 -18.31 -0.43
CA ALA A 398 -6.45 -17.70 0.61
C ALA A 398 -7.62 -18.54 1.16
N ASP A 399 -8.22 -19.46 0.39
CA ASP A 399 -9.51 -20.04 0.78
C ASP A 399 -9.55 -21.58 0.74
N ALA A 400 -8.41 -22.27 0.94
CA ALA A 400 -8.41 -23.73 1.06
C ALA A 400 -8.96 -24.25 2.42
N GLU A 401 -9.29 -23.38 3.38
CA GLU A 401 -9.60 -23.79 4.76
C GLU A 401 -11.03 -23.53 5.24
N ASP A 402 -11.95 -23.04 4.39
CA ASP A 402 -13.40 -22.98 4.71
C ASP A 402 -14.08 -24.39 4.62
N ARG A 403 -13.29 -25.47 4.78
CA ARG A 403 -13.70 -26.89 4.78
C ARG A 403 -13.13 -27.72 5.93
N ARG A 404 -12.44 -27.14 6.91
CA ARG A 404 -11.98 -27.87 8.11
C ARG A 404 -12.51 -27.19 9.36
N GLY A 405 -13.80 -27.38 9.60
CA GLY A 405 -14.50 -26.93 10.79
C GLY A 405 -15.77 -27.73 11.07
N ASP A 406 -15.89 -28.93 10.49
CA ASP A 406 -16.84 -29.96 10.92
C ASP A 406 -16.03 -31.24 11.12
N GLY A 407 -15.88 -31.61 12.38
CA GLY A 407 -15.06 -32.70 12.90
C GLY A 407 -14.88 -32.53 14.39
#